data_AF-A0A956KWQ7-F1
#
_entry.id   AF-A0A956KWQ7-F1
#
_cell.length_a   1.000
_cell.length_b   1.000
_cell.length_c   1.000
_cell.angle_alpha   90.00
_cell.angle_beta   90.00
_cell.angle_gamma   90.00
#
_symmetry.space_group_name_H-M   'P 1'
#
loop_
_entity.id
_entity.type
_entity.pdbx_description
1 polymer ?
#
loop_
_entity_poly.entity_id
_entity_poly.type
_entity_poly.pdbx_seq_one_letter_code
_entity_poly.pdbx_strand_id
1 'polypeptide(L)'
;MDNAFVVLGLTPRARWPEVEGRAAALLEALEAGDPAAATYDTPLGPRPRTEGAIRVARAQLRDPDVRIQHEIWWEAPGRGPAPADHGEGDAWPQAGAAWGWRRR
;
A
#
# COMPACT_ATOMS: atom_id res chain seq x y z
N MET A 1 -8.05 3.04 6.07
CA MET A 1 -8.10 1.60 5.74
C MET A 1 -6.95 1.34 4.80
N ASP A 2 -6.07 0.39 5.12
CA ASP A 2 -4.93 0.05 4.25
C ASP A 2 -5.36 -0.94 3.16
N ASN A 3 -4.58 -1.03 2.08
CA ASN A 3 -4.87 -1.96 0.99
C ASN A 3 -4.65 -3.42 1.45
N ALA A 4 -5.63 -4.31 1.22
CA ALA A 4 -5.57 -5.69 1.70
C ALA A 4 -4.39 -6.50 1.13
N PHE A 5 -3.98 -6.24 -0.13
CA PHE A 5 -2.78 -6.87 -0.71
C PHE A 5 -1.51 -6.43 0.01
N VAL A 6 -1.42 -5.15 0.40
CA VAL A 6 -0.27 -4.62 1.16
C VAL A 6 -0.19 -5.25 2.54
N VAL A 7 -1.33 -5.36 3.24
CA VAL A 7 -1.39 -6.02 4.56
C VAL A 7 -0.88 -7.45 4.49
N LEU A 8 -1.27 -8.22 3.46
CA LEU A 8 -0.83 -9.62 3.30
C LEU A 8 0.55 -9.76 2.63
N GLY A 9 1.13 -8.68 2.10
CA GLY A 9 2.39 -8.72 1.35
C GLY A 9 2.25 -9.47 0.01
N LEU A 10 1.12 -9.31 -0.68
CA LEU A 10 0.81 -9.92 -1.96
C LEU A 10 0.70 -8.86 -3.06
N THR A 11 0.67 -9.31 -4.31
CA THR A 11 0.32 -8.48 -5.46
C THR A 11 -1.13 -8.72 -5.87
N PRO A 12 -1.78 -7.79 -6.59
CA PRO A 12 -3.11 -8.01 -7.17
C PRO A 12 -3.24 -9.26 -8.07
N ARG A 13 -2.12 -9.79 -8.56
CA ARG A 13 -2.11 -11.03 -9.37
C ARG A 13 -2.32 -12.31 -8.54
N ALA A 14 -2.23 -12.22 -7.21
CA ALA A 14 -2.41 -13.35 -6.31
C ALA A 14 -3.84 -13.90 -6.38
N ARG A 15 -3.95 -15.21 -6.60
CA ARG A 15 -5.22 -15.95 -6.65
C ARG A 15 -5.67 -16.34 -5.25
N TRP A 16 -6.93 -16.78 -5.15
CA TRP A 16 -7.53 -17.13 -3.87
C TRP A 16 -6.72 -18.15 -3.03
N PRO A 17 -6.19 -19.26 -3.57
CA PRO A 17 -5.36 -20.17 -2.78
C PRO A 17 -4.09 -19.53 -2.20
N GLU A 18 -3.47 -18.58 -2.93
CA GLU A 18 -2.28 -17.85 -2.47
C GLU A 18 -2.63 -16.89 -1.33
N VAL A 19 -3.80 -16.23 -1.42
CA VAL A 19 -4.32 -15.36 -0.36
C VAL A 19 -4.55 -16.16 0.92
N GLU A 20 -5.21 -17.31 0.82
CA GLU A 20 -5.51 -18.19 1.95
C GLU A 20 -4.24 -18.69 2.63
N GLY A 21 -3.31 -19.24 1.83
CA GLY A 21 -2.04 -19.76 2.34
C GLY A 21 -1.20 -18.67 3.00
N ARG A 22 -1.15 -17.47 2.40
CA ARG A 22 -0.41 -16.35 2.97
C ARG A 22 -1.01 -15.85 4.29
N ALA A 23 -2.34 -15.78 4.37
CA ALA A 23 -3.01 -15.37 5.59
C ALA A 23 -2.78 -16.37 6.73
N ALA A 24 -2.84 -17.68 6.45
CA ALA A 24 -2.54 -18.73 7.42
C ALA A 24 -1.10 -18.62 7.93
N ALA A 25 -0.12 -18.54 7.01
CA ALA A 25 1.29 -18.42 7.36
C ALA A 25 1.61 -17.18 8.20
N LEU A 26 0.94 -16.05 7.93
CA LEU A 26 1.11 -14.82 8.72
C LEU A 26 0.52 -14.94 10.13
N LEU A 27 -0.61 -15.63 10.29
CA LEU A 27 -1.21 -15.86 11.60
C LEU A 27 -0.33 -16.78 12.45
N GLU A 28 0.17 -17.86 11.87
CA GLU A 28 1.12 -18.78 12.54
C GLU A 28 2.40 -18.03 12.97
N ALA A 29 2.96 -17.19 12.09
CA ALA A 29 4.15 -16.41 12.41
C ALA A 29 3.91 -15.37 13.51
N LEU A 30 2.73 -14.73 13.56
CA LEU A 30 2.35 -13.83 14.65
C LEU A 30 2.22 -14.57 15.99
N GLU A 31 1.62 -15.75 15.98
CA GLU A 31 1.50 -16.60 17.17
C GLU A 31 2.88 -17.04 17.68
N ALA A 32 3.82 -17.32 16.76
CA ALA A 32 5.21 -17.62 17.08
C ALA A 32 6.05 -16.39 17.51
N GLY A 33 5.48 -15.18 17.46
CA GLY A 33 6.17 -13.95 17.85
C GLY A 33 7.20 -13.44 16.83
N ASP A 34 7.08 -13.79 15.55
CA ASP A 34 7.98 -13.32 14.49
C ASP A 34 7.84 -11.80 14.26
N PRO A 35 8.88 -11.00 14.55
CA PRO A 35 8.83 -9.55 14.34
C PRO A 35 8.64 -9.15 12.87
N ALA A 36 9.10 -9.97 11.91
CA ALA A 36 8.90 -9.70 10.49
C ALA A 36 7.42 -9.85 10.07
N ALA A 37 6.68 -10.73 10.75
CA ALA A 37 5.25 -10.88 10.56
C ALA A 37 4.45 -9.75 11.22
N ALA A 38 4.99 -9.10 12.25
CA ALA A 38 4.31 -8.05 13.02
C ALA A 38 4.24 -6.68 12.33
N THR A 39 4.94 -6.48 11.21
CA THR A 39 4.93 -5.20 10.48
C THR A 39 4.82 -5.38 8.96
N TYR A 40 4.32 -4.35 8.29
CA TYR A 40 4.32 -4.28 6.83
C TYR A 40 4.62 -2.86 6.34
N ASP A 41 5.28 -2.76 5.19
CA ASP A 41 5.67 -1.48 4.62
C ASP A 41 4.51 -0.81 3.88
N THR A 42 4.39 0.50 4.08
CA THR A 42 3.50 1.37 3.31
C THR A 42 4.28 2.57 2.79
N PRO A 43 3.76 3.30 1.78
CA PRO A 43 4.40 4.54 1.32
C PRO A 43 4.59 5.60 2.42
N LEU A 44 3.84 5.50 3.52
CA LEU A 44 3.92 6.40 4.67
C LEU A 44 4.82 5.86 5.81
N GLY A 45 5.49 4.72 5.58
CA GLY A 45 6.32 4.02 6.57
C GLY A 45 5.73 2.67 7.02
N PRO A 46 6.45 1.93 7.89
CA PRO A 46 6.01 0.64 8.39
C PRO A 46 4.79 0.78 9.30
N ARG A 47 3.85 -0.16 9.19
CA ARG A 47 2.63 -0.23 10.00
C ARG A 47 2.52 -1.57 10.72
N PRO A 48 1.87 -1.63 11.90
CA PRO A 48 1.67 -2.88 12.62
C PRO A 48 0.69 -3.80 11.87
N ARG A 49 1.07 -5.07 11.76
CA ARG A 49 0.22 -6.17 11.27
C ARG A 49 -0.33 -6.92 12.46
N THR A 50 -1.64 -6.83 12.68
CA THR A 50 -2.34 -7.58 13.74
C THR A 50 -3.10 -8.76 13.15
N GLU A 51 -3.45 -9.74 13.98
CA GLU A 51 -4.32 -10.85 13.54
C GLU A 51 -5.65 -10.35 12.98
N GLY A 52 -6.24 -9.33 13.62
CA GLY A 52 -7.47 -8.70 13.17
C GLY A 52 -7.31 -8.10 11.77
N ALA A 53 -6.20 -7.41 11.52
CA ALA A 53 -5.91 -6.85 10.20
C ALA A 53 -5.77 -7.94 9.12
N ILE A 54 -5.12 -9.07 9.44
CA ILE A 54 -4.98 -10.20 8.50
C ILE A 54 -6.34 -10.82 8.19
N ARG A 55 -7.16 -11.10 9.22
CA ARG A 55 -8.50 -11.70 9.04
C ARG A 55 -9.41 -10.80 8.21
N VAL A 56 -9.39 -9.49 8.47
CA VAL A 56 -10.13 -8.50 7.69
C VAL A 56 -9.63 -8.44 6.24
N ALA A 57 -8.31 -8.33 6.01
CA ALA A 57 -7.75 -8.29 4.66
C ALA A 57 -8.09 -9.55 3.85
N ARG A 58 -7.98 -10.73 4.46
CA ARG A 58 -8.40 -12.02 3.85
C ARG A 58 -9.87 -12.00 3.47
N ALA A 59 -10.75 -11.55 4.36
CA ALA A 59 -12.18 -11.45 4.09
C ALA A 59 -12.50 -10.47 2.94
N GLN A 60 -11.83 -9.31 2.92
CA GLN A 60 -11.97 -8.31 1.86
C GLN A 60 -11.57 -8.85 0.48
N LEU A 61 -10.50 -9.65 0.40
CA LEU A 61 -10.06 -10.24 -0.87
C LEU A 61 -10.91 -11.44 -1.33
N ARG A 62 -11.77 -11.97 -0.46
CA ARG A 62 -12.74 -13.03 -0.79
C ARG A 62 -13.93 -12.49 -1.56
N ASP A 63 -14.35 -11.27 -1.20
CA ASP A 63 -15.45 -10.57 -1.85
C ASP A 63 -14.95 -9.92 -3.16
N PRO A 64 -15.45 -10.33 -4.33
CA PRO A 64 -14.98 -9.81 -5.61
C PRO A 64 -15.22 -8.29 -5.76
N ASP A 65 -16.31 -7.76 -5.20
CA ASP A 65 -16.68 -6.35 -5.31
C ASP A 65 -15.80 -5.47 -4.41
N VAL A 66 -15.31 -6.02 -3.29
CA VAL A 66 -14.33 -5.34 -2.44
C VAL A 66 -12.92 -5.50 -3.00
N ARG A 67 -12.61 -6.68 -3.54
CA ARG A 67 -11.30 -6.97 -4.13
C ARG A 67 -10.97 -6.00 -5.26
N ILE A 68 -11.90 -5.75 -6.19
CA ILE A 68 -11.65 -4.84 -7.33
C ILE A 68 -11.27 -3.43 -6.89
N GLN A 69 -11.83 -2.94 -5.78
CA GLN A 69 -11.46 -1.63 -5.21
C GLN A 69 -9.99 -1.61 -4.76
N HIS A 70 -9.52 -2.69 -4.12
CA HIS A 70 -8.13 -2.84 -3.73
C HIS A 70 -7.18 -3.00 -4.93
N GLU A 71 -7.63 -3.60 -6.02
CA GLU A 71 -6.85 -3.69 -7.26
C GLU A 71 -6.69 -2.29 -7.90
N ILE A 72 -7.78 -1.53 -8.00
CA ILE A 72 -7.75 -0.15 -8.52
C ILE A 72 -6.85 0.75 -7.67
N TRP A 73 -6.96 0.67 -6.34
CA TRP A 73 -6.14 1.47 -5.43
C TRP A 73 -4.66 1.09 -5.47
N TRP A 74 -4.32 -0.12 -5.88
CA TRP A 74 -2.93 -0.53 -6.03
C TRP A 74 -2.24 0.19 -7.21
N GLU A 75 -2.99 0.49 -8.27
CA GLU A 75 -2.49 1.18 -9.47
C GLU A 75 -2.49 2.71 -9.34
N ALA A 76 -3.00 3.26 -8.24
CA ALA A 76 -3.07 4.71 -8.05
C ALA A 76 -1.68 5.37 -8.10
N PRO A 77 -1.52 6.49 -8.84
CA PRO A 77 -0.24 7.18 -9.01
C PRO A 77 0.21 7.73 -7.65
N GLY A 78 1.35 7.22 -7.16
CA GLY A 78 1.87 7.51 -5.83
C GLY A 78 2.84 6.44 -5.31
N ARG A 79 2.83 5.24 -5.92
CA ARG A 79 3.80 4.17 -5.67
C ARG A 79 5.01 4.22 -6.62
N GLY A 80 5.37 5.41 -7.09
CA GLY A 80 6.67 5.62 -7.72
C GLY A 80 7.77 5.61 -6.66
N PRO A 81 9.05 5.42 -7.04
CA PRO A 81 10.15 5.76 -6.15
C PRO A 81 9.92 7.17 -5.60
N ALA A 82 10.31 7.41 -4.34
CA ALA A 82 10.30 8.76 -3.77
C ALA A 82 10.86 9.72 -4.83
N PRO A 83 10.17 10.83 -5.16
CA PRO A 83 10.67 11.74 -6.17
C PRO A 83 12.11 12.07 -5.81
N ALA A 84 13.04 11.79 -6.74
CA ALA A 84 14.41 12.24 -6.58
C ALA A 84 14.33 13.72 -6.23
N ASP A 85 15.08 14.15 -5.22
CA ASP A 85 15.17 15.56 -4.81
C ASP A 85 15.31 16.39 -6.09
N HIS A 86 14.20 16.98 -6.54
CA HIS A 86 14.18 17.85 -7.68
C HIS A 86 14.70 19.15 -7.12
N GLY A 87 16.03 19.20 -7.00
CA GLY A 87 16.76 20.33 -6.46
C GLY A 87 16.15 21.60 -7.03
N GLU A 88 15.84 22.51 -6.11
CA GLU A 88 15.15 23.80 -6.26
C GLU A 88 15.35 24.44 -7.65
N GLY A 89 14.57 23.94 -8.62
CA GLY A 89 14.73 24.22 -10.02
C GLY A 89 13.34 24.22 -10.61
N ASP A 90 12.88 25.42 -10.98
CA ASP A 90 11.51 25.74 -11.36
C ASP A 90 10.87 24.63 -12.19
N ALA A 91 10.09 23.76 -11.54
CA ALA A 91 9.36 22.68 -12.19
C ALA A 91 8.35 23.21 -13.22
N TRP A 92 8.01 24.49 -13.12
CA TRP A 92 7.09 25.20 -14.01
C TRP A 92 7.52 26.67 -14.16
N PRO A 93 8.50 27.00 -15.01
CA PRO A 93 8.99 28.37 -15.17
C PRO A 93 7.89 29.36 -15.60
N GLN A 94 6.85 28.86 -16.28
CA GLN A 94 5.67 29.62 -16.70
C GLN A 94 4.59 29.79 -15.63
N ALA A 95 4.65 29.09 -14.49
CA ALA A 95 3.57 29.12 -13.49
C ALA A 95 3.33 30.52 -12.92
N GLY A 96 4.39 31.28 -12.66
CA GLY A 96 4.27 32.66 -12.18
C GLY A 96 3.58 33.58 -13.19
N ALA A 97 3.81 33.38 -14.49
CA ALA A 97 3.18 34.15 -15.55
C ALA A 97 1.73 33.72 -15.81
N ALA A 98 1.44 32.41 -15.78
CA ALA A 98 0.11 31.87 -16.05
C ALA A 98 -0.89 32.18 -14.91
N TRP A 99 -0.44 32.22 -13.66
CA TRP A 99 -1.29 32.40 -12.48
C TRP A 99 -1.11 33.74 -11.77
N GLY A 100 -0.32 34.66 -12.35
CA GLY A 100 -0.19 36.04 -11.87
C GLY A 100 0.61 36.20 -10.57
N TRP A 101 1.32 35.17 -10.12
CA TRP A 101 2.15 35.23 -8.92
C TRP A 101 3.53 35.77 -9.28
N ARG A 102 3.82 37.02 -8.92
CA ARG A 102 5.18 37.57 -9.02
C ARG A 102 5.95 37.23 -7.74
N ARG A 103 7.11 36.57 -7.88
CA ARG A 103 8.09 36.53 -6.79
C ARG A 103 8.61 37.97 -6.60
N ARG A 104 8.62 38.42 -5.34
CA ARG A 104 9.18 39.71 -4.93
C ARG A 104 10.68 39.64 -4.78
#